data_AF-A0A0B6ZLR3-F1
#
_entry.id   AF-A0A0B6ZLR3-F1
#
_cell.length_a   1.000
_cell.length_b   1.000
_cell.length_c   1.000
_cell.angle_alpha   90.00
_cell.angle_beta   90.00
_cell.angle_gamma   90.00
#
_symmetry.space_group_name_H-M   'P 1'
#
loop_
_entity.id
_entity.type
_entity.pdbx_description
1 polymer ?
#
loop_
_entity_poly.entity_id
_entity_poly.type
_entity_poly.pdbx_seq_one_letter_code
_entity_poly.pdbx_strand_id
1 'polypeptide(L)'
;SDKVLSYIATNLGRDWTMIALRLGVQQVLIEQVQINHQHNVHDQIVSALKKWRSMNRENISSEDKLNELFDVLSSDDVGQLELVEKIKEFCQL
;
A
#
# COMPACT_ATOMS: atom_id res chain seq x y z
N SER A 1 6.64 -6.41 -7.52
CA SER A 1 6.40 -5.91 -8.90
C SER A 1 5.34 -4.80 -8.90
N ASP A 2 5.34 -3.89 -9.87
CA ASP A 2 4.29 -2.87 -10.04
C ASP A 2 2.89 -3.47 -10.28
N LYS A 3 2.83 -4.68 -10.85
CA LYS A 3 1.57 -5.44 -11.01
C LYS A 3 0.91 -5.72 -9.66
N VAL A 4 1.69 -6.10 -8.65
CA VAL A 4 1.19 -6.37 -7.29
C VAL A 4 0.65 -5.08 -6.66
N LEU A 5 1.38 -3.96 -6.78
CA LEU A 5 0.91 -2.67 -6.28
C LEU A 5 -0.38 -2.21 -6.96
N SER A 6 -0.50 -2.42 -8.28
CA SER A 6 -1.71 -2.11 -9.03
C SER A 6 -2.89 -2.99 -8.62
N TYR A 7 -2.65 -4.27 -8.32
CA TYR A 7 -3.68 -5.19 -7.83
C TYR A 7 -4.16 -4.78 -6.44
N ILE A 8 -3.23 -4.47 -5.53
CA ILE A 8 -3.55 -3.95 -4.19
C ILE A 8 -4.38 -2.67 -4.32
N ALA A 9 -3.96 -1.73 -5.17
CA ALA A 9 -4.66 -0.47 -5.37
C ALA A 9 -6.12 -0.61 -5.83
N THR A 10 -6.44 -1.63 -6.63
CA THR A 10 -7.81 -1.94 -7.05
C THR A 10 -8.71 -2.37 -5.88
N ASN A 11 -8.12 -2.97 -4.83
CA ASN A 11 -8.86 -3.57 -3.73
C ASN A 11 -8.79 -2.77 -2.42
N LEU A 12 -7.81 -1.88 -2.26
CA LEU A 12 -7.54 -1.16 -1.00
C LEU A 12 -8.67 -0.19 -0.61
N GLY A 13 -9.34 0.40 -1.61
CA GLY A 13 -10.51 1.25 -1.40
C GLY A 13 -10.22 2.60 -0.74
N ARG A 14 -11.18 3.10 0.05
CA ARG A 14 -11.20 4.48 0.58
C ARG A 14 -10.23 4.73 1.74
N ASP A 15 -9.83 3.69 2.47
CA ASP A 15 -8.98 3.81 3.67
C ASP A 15 -7.48 3.83 3.37
N TRP A 16 -7.12 3.98 2.09
CA TRP A 16 -5.75 3.92 1.62
C TRP A 16 -4.83 4.97 2.25
N THR A 17 -5.36 6.13 2.65
CA THR A 17 -4.57 7.18 3.31
C THR A 17 -4.11 6.75 4.69
N MET A 18 -4.97 6.10 5.47
CA MET A 18 -4.62 5.54 6.78
C MET A 18 -3.57 4.43 6.61
N ILE A 19 -3.75 3.55 5.63
CA ILE A 19 -2.80 2.48 5.33
C ILE A 19 -1.43 3.07 4.91
N ALA A 20 -1.42 4.09 4.05
CA ALA A 20 -0.18 4.77 3.66
C ALA A 20 0.53 5.41 4.86
N LEU A 21 -0.21 6.03 5.79
CA LEU A 21 0.34 6.58 7.03
C LEU A 21 0.96 5.49 7.92
N ARG A 22 0.29 4.35 8.07
CA ARG A 22 0.77 3.20 8.86
C ARG A 22 2.02 2.57 8.26
N LEU A 23 2.14 2.58 6.93
CA LEU A 23 3.35 2.21 6.19
C LEU A 23 4.47 3.26 6.31
N GLY A 24 4.24 4.37 7.03
CA GLY A 24 5.21 5.43 7.26
C GLY A 24 5.35 6.44 6.13
N VAL A 25 4.42 6.45 5.16
CA VAL A 25 4.37 7.53 4.16
C VAL A 25 3.97 8.81 4.87
N GLN A 26 4.76 9.86 4.69
CA GLN A 26 4.51 11.16 5.34
C GLN A 26 3.19 11.77 4.84
N GLN A 27 2.43 12.37 5.76
CA GLN A 27 1.17 13.05 5.47
C GLN A 27 1.29 14.04 4.29
N VAL A 28 2.36 14.85 4.24
CA VAL A 28 2.62 15.80 3.14
C VAL A 28 2.73 15.12 1.78
N LEU A 29 3.27 13.89 1.72
CA LEU A 29 3.36 13.13 0.48
C LEU A 29 2.02 12.53 0.08
N ILE A 30 1.18 12.17 1.04
CA ILE A 30 -0.19 11.69 0.81
C ILE A 30 -1.04 12.82 0.22
N GLU A 31 -0.98 14.01 0.82
CA GLU A 31 -1.67 15.20 0.32
C GLU A 31 -1.21 15.57 -1.09
N GLN A 32 0.11 15.52 -1.35
CA GLN A 32 0.64 15.76 -2.68
C GLN A 32 0.12 14.73 -3.71
N VAL A 33 0.01 13.46 -3.33
CA VAL A 33 -0.56 12.41 -4.20
C VAL A 33 -2.04 12.66 -4.47
N GLN A 34 -2.82 13.06 -3.47
CA GLN A 34 -4.23 13.41 -3.64
C GLN A 34 -4.40 14.58 -4.61
N ILE A 35 -3.58 15.63 -4.51
CA ILE A 35 -3.60 16.76 -5.42
C ILE A 35 -3.22 16.33 -6.85
N ASN A 36 -2.14 15.58 -7.00
CA ASN A 36 -1.65 15.15 -8.31
C ASN A 36 -2.61 14.22 -9.07
N HIS A 37 -3.44 13.47 -8.34
CA HIS A 37 -4.35 12.47 -8.89
C HIS A 37 -5.79 12.67 -8.41
N GLN A 38 -6.25 13.92 -8.30
CA GLN A 38 -7.51 14.29 -7.64
C GLN A 38 -8.78 13.56 -8.11
N HIS A 39 -8.78 13.02 -9.33
CA HIS A 39 -9.92 12.31 -9.91
C HIS A 39 -9.71 10.79 -10.06
N ASN A 40 -8.53 10.28 -9.69
CA ASN A 40 -8.21 8.87 -9.83
C ASN A 40 -7.63 8.30 -8.53
N VAL A 41 -8.51 7.71 -7.72
CA VAL A 41 -8.14 7.06 -6.44
C VAL A 41 -7.19 5.88 -6.68
N HIS A 42 -7.33 5.15 -7.79
CA HIS A 42 -6.40 4.06 -8.13
C HIS A 42 -4.97 4.59 -8.31
N ASP A 43 -4.79 5.66 -9.10
CA ASP A 43 -3.48 6.28 -9.30
C ASP A 43 -2.94 6.91 -8.00
N GLN A 44 -3.81 7.43 -7.13
CA GLN A 44 -3.41 7.88 -5.80
C GLN A 44 -2.78 6.73 -5.00
N ILE A 45 -3.48 5.60 -4.92
CA ILE A 45 -3.03 4.44 -4.15
C ILE A 45 -1.74 3.86 -4.73
N VAL A 46 -1.67 3.67 -6.05
CA VAL A 46 -0.44 3.18 -6.71
C VAL A 46 0.74 4.11 -6.44
N SER A 47 0.54 5.42 -6.51
CA SER A 47 1.60 6.41 -6.27
C SER A 47 2.06 6.40 -4.82
N ALA A 48 1.14 6.29 -3.86
CA ALA A 48 1.47 6.17 -2.44
C ALA A 48 2.24 4.89 -2.12
N LEU A 49 1.81 3.74 -2.66
CA LEU A 49 2.49 2.46 -2.50
C LEU A 49 3.87 2.44 -3.17
N LYS A 50 4.03 3.11 -4.31
CA LYS A 50 5.34 3.30 -4.95
C LYS A 50 6.27 4.13 -4.08
N LYS A 51 5.77 5.23 -3.49
CA LYS A 51 6.52 6.07 -2.55
C LYS A 51 6.96 5.25 -1.34
N TRP A 52 6.06 4.52 -0.68
CA TRP A 52 6.38 3.61 0.42
C TRP A 52 7.47 2.60 0.03
N ARG A 53 7.30 1.88 -1.09
CA ARG A 53 8.28 0.89 -1.54
C ARG A 53 9.64 1.50 -1.84
N SER A 54 9.69 2.74 -2.31
CA SER A 54 10.92 3.49 -2.59
C SER A 54 11.57 4.13 -1.36
N MET A 55 10.89 4.13 -0.20
CA MET A 55 11.50 4.65 1.03
C MET A 55 12.74 3.83 1.34
N ASN A 56 13.88 4.52 1.41
CA ASN A 56 15.16 3.89 1.66
C ASN A 56 15.25 3.60 3.17
N ARG A 57 14.76 2.44 3.59
CA ARG A 57 15.11 1.87 4.90
C ARG A 57 16.15 0.80 4.63
N GLU A 58 17.31 0.94 5.25
CA GLU A 58 18.46 0.09 4.97
C GLU A 58 18.10 -1.40 5.15
N ASN A 59 18.53 -2.24 4.21
CA ASN A 59 18.52 -3.71 4.28
C ASN A 59 17.17 -4.45 4.38
N ILE A 60 16.02 -3.82 4.11
CA ILE A 60 14.76 -4.58 3.99
C ILE A 60 14.62 -5.23 2.60
N SER A 61 14.37 -6.54 2.60
CA SER A 61 14.12 -7.31 1.39
C SER A 61 12.75 -6.97 0.77
N SER A 62 12.48 -7.49 -0.43
CA SER A 62 11.15 -7.36 -1.04
C SER A 62 10.08 -8.14 -0.27
N GLU A 63 10.47 -9.22 0.40
CA GLU A 63 9.60 -10.05 1.23
C GLU A 63 9.25 -9.34 2.53
N ASP A 64 10.22 -8.71 3.19
CA ASP A 64 9.98 -7.92 4.41
C ASP A 64 9.02 -6.76 4.16
N LYS A 65 9.11 -6.11 2.99
CA LYS A 65 8.15 -5.08 2.59
C LYS A 65 6.75 -5.66 2.43
N LEU A 66 6.60 -6.84 1.84
CA LEU A 66 5.30 -7.49 1.71
C LEU A 66 4.74 -7.91 3.08
N ASN A 67 5.58 -8.40 3.99
CA ASN A 67 5.19 -8.73 5.35
C ASN A 67 4.73 -7.47 6.12
N GLU A 68 5.46 -6.34 6.01
CA GLU A 68 5.04 -5.06 6.61
C GLU A 68 3.67 -4.62 6.07
N LEU A 69 3.43 -4.79 4.77
CA LEU A 69 2.12 -4.51 4.17
C LEU A 69 1.03 -5.44 4.74
N PHE A 70 1.31 -6.74 4.84
CA PHE A 70 0.35 -7.71 5.39
C PHE A 70 0.05 -7.44 6.87
N ASP A 71 1.04 -7.06 7.67
CA ASP A 71 0.87 -6.68 9.07
C ASP A 71 -0.03 -5.46 9.21
N VAL A 72 0.18 -4.43 8.37
CA VAL A 72 -0.68 -3.24 8.35
C VAL A 72 -2.11 -3.60 7.91
N LEU A 73 -2.26 -4.38 6.84
CA LEU A 73 -3.59 -4.78 6.35
C LEU A 73 -4.34 -5.67 7.35
N SER A 74 -3.62 -6.50 8.10
CA SER A 74 -4.19 -7.40 9.11
C SER A 74 -4.41 -6.73 10.46
N SER A 75 -3.90 -5.50 10.67
CA SER A 75 -4.05 -4.81 11.95
C SER A 75 -5.50 -4.52 12.29
N ASP A 76 -5.84 -4.54 13.58
CA ASP A 76 -7.22 -4.43 14.09
C ASP A 76 -7.97 -3.17 13.60
N ASP A 77 -7.23 -2.10 13.31
CA ASP A 77 -7.77 -0.85 12.77
C ASP A 77 -8.03 -0.86 11.26
N VAL A 78 -7.45 -1.80 10.52
CA VAL A 78 -7.61 -1.94 9.06
C VAL A 78 -8.50 -3.14 8.71
N GLY A 79 -8.28 -4.30 9.34
CA GLY A 79 -9.15 -5.48 9.22
C GLY A 79 -9.28 -6.07 7.81
N GLN A 80 -8.36 -5.79 6.89
CA GLN A 80 -8.41 -6.24 5.48
C GLN A 80 -7.82 -7.65 5.31
N LEU A 81 -8.21 -8.60 6.18
CA LEU A 81 -7.72 -9.99 6.14
C LEU A 81 -8.06 -10.70 4.82
N GLU A 82 -9.27 -10.49 4.29
CA GLU A 82 -9.66 -11.06 2.99
C GLU A 82 -8.77 -10.55 1.84
N LEU A 83 -8.29 -9.31 1.92
CA LEU A 83 -7.39 -8.76 0.91
C LEU A 83 -6.01 -9.38 1.03
N VAL A 84 -5.51 -9.62 2.24
CA VAL A 84 -4.21 -10.29 2.46
C VAL A 84 -4.19 -11.66 1.79
N GLU A 85 -5.24 -12.47 2.00
CA GLU A 85 -5.34 -13.79 1.38
C GLU A 85 -5.38 -13.70 -0.16
N LYS A 86 -6.16 -12.76 -0.71
CA LYS A 86 -6.20 -12.50 -2.17
C LYS A 86 -4.83 -12.08 -2.72
N ILE A 87 -4.07 -11.27 -1.98
CA ILE A 87 -2.72 -10.84 -2.42
C ILE A 87 -1.76 -12.02 -2.40
N LYS A 88 -1.81 -12.89 -1.37
CA LYS A 88 -0.99 -14.11 -1.31
C LYS A 88 -1.27 -15.02 -2.50
N GLU A 89 -2.55 -15.30 -2.77
CA GLU A 89 -2.98 -16.07 -3.95
C GLU A 89 -2.48 -15.46 -5.26
N PHE A 90 -2.61 -14.14 -5.43
CA PHE A 90 -2.13 -13.44 -6.62
C PHE A 90 -0.61 -13.50 -6.79
N CYS A 91 0.13 -13.46 -5.68
CA CYS A 91 1.59 -13.51 -5.68
C CYS A 91 2.15 -14.94 -5.70
N GLN A 92 1.30 -15.97 -5.60
CA GLN A 92 1.70 -17.37 -5.44
C GLN A 92 2.57 -17.59 -4.19
N LEU A 93 2.25 -16.86 -3.12
CA LEU A 93 2.92 -16.91 -1.80
C LEU A 93 2.15 -17.78 -0.82
#